data_AF-A0A074M2K8-F1
#
_entry.id   AF-A0A074M2K8-F1
#
_cell.length_a   1.000
_cell.length_b   1.000
_cell.length_c   1.000
_cell.angle_alpha   90.00
_cell.angle_beta   90.00
_cell.angle_gamma   90.00
#
_symmetry.space_group_name_H-M   'P 1'
#
loop_
_entity.id
_entity.type
_entity.pdbx_description
1 polymer ?
#
loop_
_entity_poly.entity_id
_entity_poly.type
_entity_poly.pdbx_seq_one_letter_code
_entity_poly.pdbx_strand_id
1 'polypeptide(L)'
;MRGPGNDVTALASPEAAAMTSTERLANDLSAAGTAFERSDLATLETHLRAIELAGASPSDRHSEETMLEWRSVVSKDALPMRGRALGPAYISGTLAPGATLDTEQVLLGGKSVGIAAGTTPQGGLRLRVSRGDGKAVCERSPAHARECRFVPAYTQRYRIELFNSGTGNARYHIVLE
;
A
#
# COMPACT_ATOMS: atom_id res chain seq x y z
N MET A 1 -3.23 49.81 -34.31
CA MET A 1 -2.92 49.54 -32.89
C MET A 1 -3.34 48.12 -32.57
N ARG A 2 -2.39 47.28 -32.15
CA ARG A 2 -2.58 45.85 -31.80
C ARG A 2 -3.30 45.73 -30.46
N GLY A 3 -4.40 44.97 -30.40
CA GLY A 3 -5.02 44.49 -29.15
C GLY A 3 -4.58 43.04 -28.88
N PRO A 4 -4.34 42.64 -27.61
CA PRO A 4 -3.60 41.43 -27.30
C PRO A 4 -4.44 40.16 -27.44
N GLY A 5 -3.76 39.09 -27.83
CA GLY A 5 -4.31 37.75 -27.99
C GLY A 5 -4.75 37.14 -26.66
N ASN A 6 -5.89 36.46 -26.72
CA ASN A 6 -6.42 35.66 -25.63
C ASN A 6 -5.97 34.21 -25.86
N ASP A 7 -4.70 33.92 -25.57
CA ASP A 7 -4.22 32.53 -25.47
C ASP A 7 -4.67 31.97 -24.12
N VAL A 8 -5.88 31.41 -24.10
CA VAL A 8 -6.31 30.55 -22.99
C VAL A 8 -5.53 29.26 -23.14
N THR A 9 -4.37 29.18 -22.48
CA THR A 9 -3.67 27.92 -22.26
C THR A 9 -4.59 27.06 -21.39
N ALA A 10 -5.28 26.12 -22.02
CA ALA A 10 -6.02 25.08 -21.31
C ALA A 10 -5.01 24.25 -20.51
N LEU A 11 -4.98 24.47 -19.20
CA LEU A 11 -4.31 23.56 -18.27
C LEU A 11 -5.04 22.22 -18.38
N ALA A 12 -4.34 21.21 -18.90
CA ALA A 12 -4.81 19.84 -18.92
C ALA A 12 -5.25 19.44 -17.51
N SER A 13 -6.52 19.03 -17.38
CA SER A 13 -7.03 18.37 -16.18
C SER A 13 -6.11 17.18 -15.84
N PRO A 14 -5.80 16.90 -14.56
CA PRO A 14 -5.11 15.68 -14.19
C PRO A 14 -6.04 14.50 -14.49
N GLU A 15 -5.87 13.95 -15.68
CA GLU A 15 -6.43 12.66 -16.09
C GLU A 15 -6.11 11.66 -15.00
N ALA A 16 -7.13 10.97 -14.48
CA ALA A 16 -7.01 10.08 -13.34
C ALA A 16 -5.88 9.07 -13.59
N ALA A 17 -4.71 9.32 -12.98
CA ALA A 17 -3.55 8.48 -13.16
C ALA A 17 -3.94 7.03 -12.84
N ALA A 18 -3.62 6.13 -13.77
CA ALA A 18 -3.90 4.71 -13.63
C ALA A 18 -3.26 4.19 -12.33
N MET A 19 -3.98 3.33 -11.62
CA MET A 19 -3.50 2.72 -10.38
C MET A 19 -2.17 2.01 -10.61
N THR A 20 -1.23 2.12 -9.68
CA THR A 20 0.08 1.45 -9.80
C THR A 20 0.00 -0.03 -9.40
N SER A 21 1.08 -0.79 -9.63
CA SER A 21 1.22 -2.17 -9.12
C SER A 21 1.17 -2.21 -7.60
N THR A 22 1.90 -1.30 -6.95
CA THR A 22 1.99 -1.17 -5.50
C THR A 22 0.62 -0.82 -4.90
N GLU A 23 -0.11 0.12 -5.50
CA GLU A 23 -1.48 0.49 -5.09
C GLU A 23 -2.46 -0.67 -5.27
N ARG A 24 -2.40 -1.39 -6.41
CA ARG A 24 -3.25 -2.56 -6.64
C ARG A 24 -3.03 -3.64 -5.59
N LEU A 25 -1.77 -3.98 -5.30
CA LEU A 25 -1.43 -5.01 -4.32
C LEU A 25 -1.92 -4.64 -2.91
N ALA A 26 -1.76 -3.37 -2.52
CA ALA A 26 -2.30 -2.85 -1.26
C ALA A 26 -3.83 -3.01 -1.17
N ASN A 27 -4.53 -2.73 -2.28
CA ASN A 27 -5.98 -2.91 -2.36
C ASN A 27 -6.38 -4.38 -2.33
N ASP A 28 -5.66 -5.27 -3.03
CA ASP A 28 -5.91 -6.72 -3.02
C ASP A 28 -5.74 -7.31 -1.61
N LEU A 29 -4.72 -6.89 -0.87
CA LEU A 29 -4.52 -7.30 0.53
C LEU A 29 -5.71 -6.87 1.43
N SER A 30 -6.20 -5.63 1.25
CA SER A 30 -7.35 -5.12 2.02
C SER A 30 -8.66 -5.81 1.68
N ALA A 31 -8.85 -6.11 0.39
CA ALA A 31 -10.01 -6.83 -0.11
C ALA A 31 -10.01 -8.30 0.36
N ALA A 32 -8.84 -8.96 0.32
CA ALA A 32 -8.67 -10.30 0.88
C ALA A 32 -9.01 -10.35 2.37
N GLY A 33 -8.48 -9.43 3.19
CA GLY A 33 -8.80 -9.36 4.61
C GLY A 33 -10.29 -9.09 4.88
N THR A 34 -10.95 -8.31 4.03
CA THR A 34 -12.41 -8.07 4.12
C THR A 34 -13.21 -9.31 3.74
N ALA A 35 -12.81 -10.02 2.68
CA ALA A 35 -13.46 -11.24 2.24
C ALA A 35 -13.32 -12.36 3.29
N PHE A 36 -12.14 -12.51 3.89
CA PHE A 36 -11.88 -13.46 4.96
C PHE A 36 -12.81 -13.23 6.17
N GLU A 37 -12.91 -12.00 6.67
CA GLU A 37 -13.83 -11.67 7.78
C GLU A 37 -15.30 -11.97 7.47
N ARG A 38 -15.70 -11.83 6.20
CA ARG A 38 -17.07 -12.08 5.75
C ARG A 38 -17.32 -13.54 5.38
N SER A 39 -16.32 -14.41 5.51
CA SER A 39 -16.36 -15.80 5.02
C SER A 39 -16.70 -15.89 3.52
N ASP A 40 -16.37 -14.87 2.73
CA ASP A 40 -16.56 -14.83 1.28
C ASP A 40 -15.35 -15.48 0.60
N LEU A 41 -15.37 -16.82 0.53
CA LEU A 41 -14.24 -17.61 0.02
C LEU A 41 -13.95 -17.36 -1.47
N ALA A 42 -14.98 -17.07 -2.28
CA ALA A 42 -14.80 -16.82 -3.71
C ALA A 42 -14.05 -15.50 -3.96
N THR A 43 -14.43 -14.44 -3.23
CA THR A 43 -13.73 -13.16 -3.30
C THR A 43 -12.33 -13.26 -2.70
N LEU A 44 -12.17 -13.99 -1.58
CA LEU A 44 -10.86 -14.24 -0.98
C LEU A 44 -9.91 -14.95 -1.94
N GLU A 45 -10.36 -16.02 -2.59
CA GLU A 45 -9.56 -16.77 -3.56
C GLU A 45 -9.09 -15.88 -4.72
N THR A 46 -9.99 -15.02 -5.22
CA THR A 46 -9.68 -14.10 -6.32
C THR A 46 -8.52 -13.16 -5.94
N HIS A 47 -8.59 -12.52 -4.77
CA HIS A 47 -7.54 -11.61 -4.33
C HIS A 47 -6.26 -12.34 -3.91
N LEU A 48 -6.36 -13.53 -3.30
CA LEU A 48 -5.18 -14.35 -3.00
C LEU A 48 -4.43 -14.73 -4.28
N ARG A 49 -5.12 -15.14 -5.34
CA ARG A 49 -4.46 -15.39 -6.65
C ARG A 49 -3.71 -14.17 -7.16
N ALA A 50 -4.29 -12.97 -7.05
CA ALA A 50 -3.64 -11.72 -7.46
C ALA A 50 -2.37 -11.43 -6.63
N ILE A 51 -2.45 -11.61 -5.30
CA ILE A 51 -1.33 -11.43 -4.37
C ILE A 51 -0.17 -12.41 -4.68
N GLU A 52 -0.48 -13.69 -4.92
CA GLU A 52 0.51 -14.70 -5.28
C GLU A 52 1.19 -14.40 -6.63
N LEU A 53 0.42 -13.96 -7.63
CA LEU A 53 0.96 -13.56 -8.94
C LEU A 53 1.88 -12.33 -8.84
N ALA A 54 1.60 -11.42 -7.91
CA ALA A 54 2.48 -10.29 -7.61
C ALA A 54 3.79 -10.72 -6.92
N GLY A 55 3.82 -11.92 -6.32
CA GLY A 55 4.94 -12.43 -5.52
C GLY A 55 5.15 -11.65 -4.22
N ALA A 56 4.06 -11.10 -3.67
CA ALA A 56 4.12 -10.32 -2.46
C ALA A 56 4.63 -11.15 -1.28
N SER A 57 5.60 -10.62 -0.54
CA SER A 57 6.23 -11.33 0.57
C SER A 57 5.95 -10.62 1.90
N PRO A 58 5.41 -11.31 2.92
CA PRO A 58 5.27 -10.72 4.24
C PRO A 58 6.66 -10.40 4.80
N SER A 59 6.80 -9.22 5.41
CA SER A 59 8.07 -8.73 5.96
C SER A 59 8.16 -8.81 7.48
N ASP A 60 7.07 -9.23 8.12
CA ASP A 60 6.99 -9.50 9.55
C ASP A 60 6.20 -10.79 9.82
N ARG A 61 6.34 -11.30 11.05
CA ARG A 61 5.71 -12.55 11.49
C ARG A 61 4.18 -12.50 11.50
N HIS A 62 3.58 -11.37 11.87
CA HIS A 62 2.12 -11.24 11.94
C HIS A 62 1.50 -11.33 10.54
N SER A 63 2.14 -10.69 9.56
CA SER A 63 1.77 -10.72 8.16
C SER A 63 1.93 -12.13 7.57
N GLU A 64 2.99 -12.85 7.96
CA GLU A 64 3.20 -14.25 7.59
C GLU A 64 2.08 -15.16 8.13
N GLU A 65 1.76 -15.05 9.43
CA GLU A 65 0.70 -15.81 10.09
C GLU A 65 -0.68 -15.51 9.46
N THR A 66 -0.98 -14.22 9.19
CA THR A 66 -2.21 -13.80 8.51
C THR A 66 -2.34 -14.44 7.13
N MET A 67 -1.26 -14.46 6.35
CA MET A 67 -1.27 -15.07 5.02
C MET A 67 -1.45 -16.59 5.08
N LEU A 68 -0.84 -17.26 6.06
CA LEU A 68 -1.04 -18.69 6.29
C LEU A 68 -2.50 -18.99 6.67
N GLU A 69 -3.12 -18.16 7.50
CA GLU A 69 -4.52 -18.28 7.88
C GLU A 69 -5.45 -18.15 6.65
N TRP A 70 -5.26 -17.12 5.82
CA TRP A 70 -6.06 -16.92 4.61
C TRP A 70 -5.92 -18.08 3.62
N ARG A 71 -4.69 -18.60 3.44
CA ARG A 71 -4.43 -19.76 2.56
C ARG A 71 -5.05 -21.05 3.09
N SER A 72 -5.27 -21.18 4.40
CA SER A 72 -5.78 -22.41 5.01
C SER A 72 -7.25 -22.69 4.69
N VAL A 73 -8.01 -21.66 4.30
CA VAL A 73 -9.46 -21.77 4.04
C VAL A 73 -9.82 -21.80 2.55
N VAL A 74 -8.84 -21.67 1.64
CA VAL A 74 -9.04 -21.77 0.19
C VAL A 74 -8.44 -23.05 -0.37
N SER A 75 -8.94 -23.49 -1.53
CA SER A 75 -8.40 -24.70 -2.19
C SER A 75 -6.95 -24.46 -2.63
N LYS A 76 -6.05 -25.42 -2.37
CA LYS A 76 -4.65 -25.33 -2.78
C LYS A 76 -4.48 -25.33 -4.31
N ASP A 77 -5.38 -26.01 -5.02
CA ASP A 77 -5.38 -26.06 -6.49
C ASP A 77 -5.74 -24.71 -7.12
N ALA A 78 -6.27 -23.78 -6.32
CA ALA A 78 -6.59 -22.44 -6.76
C ALA A 78 -5.37 -21.50 -6.79
N LEU A 79 -4.32 -21.78 -6.02
CA LEU A 79 -3.20 -20.87 -5.92
C LEU A 79 -2.11 -21.21 -6.96
N PRO A 80 -1.49 -20.20 -7.62
CA PRO A 80 -0.41 -20.46 -8.56
C PRO A 80 0.73 -21.24 -7.88
N MET A 81 1.19 -22.34 -8.51
CA MET A 81 2.29 -23.13 -7.95
C MET A 81 3.65 -22.41 -7.94
N ARG A 82 3.79 -21.27 -8.64
CA ARG A 82 5.02 -20.46 -8.67
C ARG A 82 4.69 -18.98 -8.83
N GLY A 83 4.78 -18.22 -7.73
CA GLY A 83 4.82 -16.75 -7.75
C GLY A 83 6.19 -16.22 -8.18
N ARG A 84 6.36 -14.89 -8.20
CA ARG A 84 7.68 -14.27 -8.38
C ARG A 84 8.57 -14.53 -7.17
N ALA A 85 9.83 -14.92 -7.40
CA ALA A 85 10.79 -15.22 -6.33
C ALA A 85 11.21 -13.97 -5.52
N LEU A 86 11.12 -12.79 -6.14
CA LEU A 86 11.32 -11.48 -5.50
C LEU A 86 10.15 -10.59 -5.94
N GLY A 87 9.25 -10.29 -5.02
CA GLY A 87 8.17 -9.34 -5.21
C GLY A 87 8.08 -8.35 -4.05
N PRO A 88 7.08 -7.44 -4.08
CA PRO A 88 6.98 -6.38 -3.08
C PRO A 88 6.88 -6.94 -1.67
N ALA A 89 7.53 -6.27 -0.73
CA ALA A 89 7.39 -6.58 0.69
C ALA A 89 6.09 -5.97 1.22
N TYR A 90 5.46 -6.60 2.22
CA TYR A 90 4.32 -5.98 2.90
C TYR A 90 4.29 -6.21 4.41
N ILE A 91 3.61 -5.30 5.11
CA ILE A 91 3.35 -5.31 6.56
C ILE A 91 1.84 -5.13 6.73
N SER A 92 1.22 -5.95 7.56
CA SER A 92 -0.21 -5.89 7.88
C SER A 92 -0.44 -5.67 9.36
N GLY A 93 -1.66 -5.25 9.72
CA GLY A 93 -2.07 -5.19 11.11
C GLY A 93 -3.37 -4.42 11.32
N THR A 94 -3.70 -4.17 12.58
CA THR A 94 -4.86 -3.37 12.99
C THR A 94 -4.39 -2.22 13.86
N LEU A 95 -4.91 -1.02 13.61
CA LEU A 95 -4.57 0.20 14.32
C LEU A 95 -5.81 0.76 15.03
N ALA A 96 -5.75 0.91 16.34
CA ALA A 96 -6.82 1.51 17.14
C ALA A 96 -6.97 3.02 16.86
N PRO A 97 -8.11 3.64 17.18
CA PRO A 97 -8.29 5.09 17.10
C PRO A 97 -7.19 5.83 17.87
N GLY A 98 -6.59 6.85 17.24
CA GLY A 98 -5.51 7.64 17.83
C GLY A 98 -4.17 6.92 17.96
N ALA A 99 -4.07 5.65 17.56
CA ALA A 99 -2.81 4.92 17.58
C ALA A 99 -1.96 5.23 16.35
N THR A 100 -0.65 5.01 16.51
CA THR A 100 0.36 5.18 15.47
C THR A 100 1.13 3.87 15.29
N LEU A 101 1.25 3.42 14.05
CA LEU A 101 2.27 2.47 13.63
C LEU A 101 3.50 3.26 13.18
N ASP A 102 4.66 2.81 13.61
CA ASP A 102 5.95 3.38 13.27
C ASP A 102 6.90 2.24 12.89
N THR A 103 7.32 2.21 11.63
CA THR A 103 8.27 1.21 11.12
C THR A 103 9.35 1.87 10.29
N GLU A 104 10.49 1.22 10.21
CA GLU A 104 11.67 1.75 9.53
C GLU A 104 12.18 0.76 8.49
N GLN A 105 12.58 1.29 7.34
CA GLN A 105 13.10 0.50 6.23
C GLN A 105 14.34 1.16 5.65
N VAL A 106 15.36 0.35 5.34
CA VAL A 106 16.55 0.83 4.64
C VAL A 106 16.26 0.80 3.14
N LEU A 107 16.23 1.98 2.53
CA LEU A 107 15.99 2.13 1.10
C LEU A 107 17.32 2.40 0.39
N LEU A 108 17.52 1.76 -0.76
CA LEU A 108 18.75 1.87 -1.52
C LEU A 108 18.79 3.16 -2.36
N GLY A 109 19.92 3.86 -2.33
CA GLY A 109 20.15 5.05 -3.16
C GLY A 109 20.04 4.76 -4.65
N GLY A 110 19.44 5.68 -5.40
CA GLY A 110 19.30 5.60 -6.86
C GLY A 110 18.27 4.58 -7.36
N LYS A 111 17.54 3.90 -6.48
CA LYS A 111 16.44 3.00 -6.83
C LYS A 111 15.10 3.70 -6.64
N SER A 112 14.19 3.58 -7.59
CA SER A 112 12.81 4.05 -7.40
C SER A 112 12.16 3.22 -6.30
N VAL A 113 11.43 3.88 -5.42
CA VAL A 113 10.68 3.25 -4.34
C VAL A 113 9.21 3.63 -4.48
N GLY A 114 8.32 2.63 -4.35
CA GLY A 114 6.88 2.78 -4.21
C GLY A 114 6.42 2.32 -2.83
N ILE A 115 5.64 3.16 -2.13
CA ILE A 115 4.99 2.79 -0.86
C ILE A 115 3.51 3.10 -0.96
N ALA A 116 2.66 2.08 -0.83
CA ALA A 116 1.21 2.22 -0.82
C ALA A 116 0.62 1.60 0.45
N ALA A 117 -0.55 2.09 0.87
CA ALA A 117 -1.28 1.52 2.00
C ALA A 117 -2.70 1.16 1.59
N GLY A 118 -3.08 -0.09 1.80
CA GLY A 118 -4.45 -0.54 1.72
C GLY A 118 -5.09 -0.45 3.11
N THR A 119 -6.34 -0.01 3.21
CA THR A 119 -6.97 0.24 4.51
C THR A 119 -8.44 -0.15 4.54
N THR A 120 -8.86 -0.79 5.64
CA THR A 120 -10.28 -1.11 5.90
C THR A 120 -10.67 -0.66 7.32
N PRO A 121 -11.64 0.27 7.49
CA PRO A 121 -12.36 0.99 6.45
C PRO A 121 -11.48 2.01 5.70
N GLN A 122 -11.91 2.40 4.51
CA GLN A 122 -11.28 3.46 3.73
C GLN A 122 -11.57 4.82 4.38
N GLY A 123 -10.52 5.53 4.83
CA GLY A 123 -10.62 6.98 5.12
C GLY A 123 -9.95 7.44 6.42
N GLY A 124 -9.83 6.55 7.41
CA GLY A 124 -9.40 6.93 8.77
C GLY A 124 -7.89 6.98 8.99
N LEU A 125 -7.08 6.48 8.05
CA LEU A 125 -5.63 6.39 8.21
C LEU A 125 -4.91 7.46 7.40
N ARG A 126 -3.80 7.97 7.95
CA ARG A 126 -2.86 8.87 7.28
C ARG A 126 -1.50 8.20 7.21
N LEU A 127 -0.92 8.15 6.01
CA LEU A 127 0.43 7.61 5.76
C LEU A 127 1.41 8.77 5.64
N ARG A 128 2.54 8.69 6.35
CA ARG A 128 3.65 9.64 6.23
C ARG A 128 4.96 8.89 6.07
N VAL A 129 5.73 9.28 5.07
CA VAL A 129 7.08 8.76 4.82
C VAL A 129 8.08 9.88 5.02
N SER A 130 9.09 9.64 5.85
CA SER A 130 10.14 10.60 6.16
C SER A 130 11.51 9.95 6.15
N ARG A 131 12.55 10.76 5.98
CA ARG A 131 13.94 10.30 6.05
C ARG A 131 14.38 10.22 7.52
N GLY A 132 15.54 9.59 7.78
CA GLY A 132 16.14 9.55 9.12
C GLY A 132 16.41 10.91 9.77
N ASP A 133 16.47 12.00 9.00
CA ASP A 133 16.57 13.38 9.52
C ASP A 133 15.21 14.05 9.82
N GLY A 134 14.11 13.28 9.74
CA GLY A 134 12.76 13.74 10.02
C GLY A 134 12.08 14.52 8.89
N LYS A 135 12.79 14.83 7.80
CA LYS A 135 12.18 15.53 6.67
C LYS A 135 11.17 14.63 5.95
N ALA A 136 9.94 15.14 5.81
CA ALA A 136 8.89 14.47 5.07
C ALA A 136 9.26 14.34 3.59
N VAL A 137 9.03 13.16 3.05
CA VAL A 137 9.20 12.84 1.63
C VAL A 137 7.83 12.81 0.97
N CYS A 138 6.85 12.23 1.66
CA CYS A 138 5.50 12.08 1.17
C CYS A 138 4.51 11.98 2.34
N GLU A 139 3.30 12.48 2.13
CA GLU A 139 2.17 12.28 3.03
C GLU A 139 0.91 12.00 2.21
N ARG A 140 0.06 11.10 2.71
CA ARG A 140 -1.22 10.71 2.11
C ARG A 140 -2.30 10.65 3.17
N SER A 141 -3.39 11.38 2.93
CA SER A 141 -4.57 11.41 3.77
C SER A 141 -5.80 11.48 2.85
N PRO A 142 -6.60 10.41 2.73
CA PRO A 142 -6.44 9.12 3.39
C PRO A 142 -5.24 8.32 2.83
N ALA A 143 -4.73 7.38 3.63
CA ALA A 143 -3.51 6.62 3.34
C ALA A 143 -3.61 5.80 2.03
N HIS A 144 -4.81 5.33 1.67
CA HIS A 144 -5.07 4.56 0.45
C HIS A 144 -5.31 5.43 -0.79
N ALA A 145 -5.19 6.76 -0.70
CA ALA A 145 -5.51 7.64 -1.82
C ALA A 145 -4.59 7.42 -3.03
N ARG A 146 -3.27 7.38 -2.78
CA ARG A 146 -2.21 7.15 -3.77
C ARG A 146 -0.96 6.62 -3.10
N GLU A 147 -0.09 5.97 -3.87
CA GLU A 147 1.25 5.65 -3.41
C GLU A 147 2.12 6.91 -3.20
N CYS A 148 3.14 6.73 -2.37
CA CYS A 148 4.32 7.57 -2.30
C CYS A 148 5.38 6.98 -3.23
N ARG A 149 5.73 7.70 -4.30
CA ARG A 149 6.80 7.33 -5.23
C ARG A 149 7.93 8.36 -5.19
N PHE A 150 9.16 7.90 -5.00
CA PHE A 150 10.36 8.74 -4.97
C PHE A 150 11.63 7.92 -5.22
N VAL A 151 12.78 8.61 -5.40
CA VAL A 151 14.10 7.98 -5.53
C VAL A 151 14.99 8.49 -4.40
N PRO A 152 15.48 7.64 -3.47
CA PRO A 152 16.45 8.05 -2.46
C PRO A 152 17.76 8.52 -3.11
N ALA A 153 18.31 9.65 -2.67
CA ALA A 153 19.61 10.12 -3.15
C ALA A 153 20.78 9.25 -2.66
N TYR A 154 20.65 8.71 -1.44
CA TYR A 154 21.64 7.83 -0.81
C TYR A 154 20.93 6.66 -0.13
N THR A 155 21.65 5.57 0.10
CA THR A 155 21.16 4.46 0.92
C THR A 155 21.03 4.92 2.35
N GLN A 156 19.81 4.93 2.88
CA GLN A 156 19.55 5.36 4.25
C GLN A 156 18.23 4.78 4.77
N ARG A 157 18.03 4.95 6.07
CA ARG A 157 16.82 4.58 6.78
C ARG A 157 15.71 5.61 6.53
N TYR A 158 14.53 5.12 6.21
CA TYR A 158 13.30 5.88 6.09
C TYR A 158 12.31 5.38 7.12
N ARG A 159 11.55 6.31 7.70
CA ARG A 159 10.48 6.05 8.64
C ARG A 159 9.15 6.12 7.90
N ILE A 160 8.34 5.08 8.08
CA ILE A 160 7.01 4.92 7.52
C ILE A 160 6.03 4.89 8.68
N GLU A 161 5.19 5.91 8.74
CA GLU A 161 4.25 6.12 9.82
C GLU A 161 2.82 6.02 9.30
N LEU A 162 1.97 5.31 10.05
CA LEU A 162 0.54 5.25 9.84
C LEU A 162 -0.16 5.72 11.11
N PHE A 163 -0.99 6.74 10.98
CA PHE A 163 -1.77 7.28 12.09
C PHE A 163 -3.26 7.08 11.83
N ASN A 164 -3.99 6.59 12.83
CA ASN A 164 -5.44 6.47 12.76
C ASN A 164 -6.13 7.70 13.36
N SER A 165 -6.58 8.60 12.49
CA SER A 165 -7.42 9.75 12.88
C SER A 165 -8.92 9.43 12.86
N GLY A 166 -9.30 8.19 12.52
CA GLY A 166 -10.67 7.72 12.55
C GLY A 166 -11.16 7.40 13.96
N THR A 167 -12.46 7.13 14.07
CA THR A 167 -13.13 6.83 15.35
C THR A 167 -13.20 5.32 15.67
N GLY A 168 -12.76 4.46 14.74
CA GLY A 168 -12.78 3.01 14.90
C GLY A 168 -11.44 2.36 14.56
N ASN A 169 -11.31 1.08 14.90
CA ASN A 169 -10.16 0.28 14.49
C ASN A 169 -10.08 0.24 12.96
N ALA A 170 -8.87 0.34 12.42
CA ALA A 170 -8.64 0.23 10.99
C ALA A 170 -7.54 -0.80 10.72
N ARG A 171 -7.83 -1.75 9.84
CA ARG A 171 -6.83 -2.68 9.30
C ARG A 171 -6.03 -1.98 8.23
N TYR A 172 -4.74 -2.27 8.17
CA TYR A 172 -3.83 -1.71 7.20
C TYR A 172 -2.97 -2.79 6.55
N HIS A 173 -2.55 -2.52 5.32
CA HIS A 173 -1.57 -3.30 4.57
C HIS A 173 -0.62 -2.33 3.84
N ILE A 174 0.61 -2.18 4.33
CA ILE A 174 1.64 -1.37 3.70
C ILE A 174 2.39 -2.24 2.71
N VAL A 175 2.51 -1.79 1.47
CA VAL A 175 3.29 -2.44 0.42
C VAL A 175 4.50 -1.57 0.08
N LEU A 176 5.66 -2.20 -0.07
CA LEU A 176 6.92 -1.59 -0.42
C LEU A 176 7.53 -2.27 -1.65
N GLU A 177 7.86 -1.48 -2.67
CA GLU A 177 8.46 -1.90 -3.94
C GLU A 177 9.69 -1.07 -4.29
#